data_AF-A0A8J3VU98-F1
#
_entry.id   AF-A0A8J3VU98-F1
#
_cell.length_a   1.000
_cell.length_b   1.000
_cell.length_c   1.000
_cell.angle_alpha   90.00
_cell.angle_beta   90.00
_cell.angle_gamma   90.00
#
_symmetry.space_group_name_H-M   'P 1'
#
loop_
_entity.id
_entity.type
_entity.pdbx_description
1 polymer ?
#
loop_
_entity_poly.entity_id
_entity_poly.type
_entity_poly.pdbx_seq_one_letter_code
_entity_poly.pdbx_strand_id
1 'polypeptide(L)'
;MSAGTRAGLVALVHAEWTKFRTVRAWVVAVLGAALGVMAMGLAPGENGSCGTRGPDSACVLPVGPGGQEVSDSYYFVHRPLTADGSLTVRVTSLTGLLPAMPTDPTAPVGTRPGVIGWAKAGLIVRASTRPGAAYAAIMVTGAHGVRMQDNYTGDVAGPPGTVTATSPRWLRLTRTGDRITGEASADGTRWTTVARVRLPGLPATVPAGLFTTSPPYAQTPSGLLGPAGAETGPTRATAVFDHLDGKGGWSGGPWTGEAFGLPDNAPPLMRGEFTDTGGTLTVSGSGDIAPAVAGATGLGTTVTQTLIGTFLALIAVTVVATLFITAEYRRGLIHTTLSATPRRGGVLAAKAAVVGAVAFATGLVAAAVVVTLGQRVLRDHGVYLHPATVATQVRLVVGTAALLAVAAVLALAIGALLRRSAAAVASVVVLIVLPYLLAISVLPAAAAQWLLRISPAAAFAIQQSAPRYPQVDNLYTPASGYFPLPPWAGLGVLVGWAALAMGLAVVAIRRRDA
;
A
#
# COMPACT_ATOMS: atom_id res chain seq x y z
N MET A 1 31.62 4.51 -30.02
CA MET A 1 30.87 3.90 -31.15
C MET A 1 30.85 4.87 -32.31
N SER A 2 31.51 4.53 -33.43
CA SER A 2 31.62 5.41 -34.63
C SER A 2 30.28 5.66 -35.32
N ALA A 3 30.16 6.74 -36.10
CA ALA A 3 28.94 7.13 -36.82
C ALA A 3 28.40 6.01 -37.75
N GLY A 4 29.28 5.24 -38.41
CA GLY A 4 28.90 4.09 -39.24
C GLY A 4 28.29 2.91 -38.47
N THR A 5 28.58 2.78 -37.17
CA THR A 5 27.97 1.75 -36.32
C THR A 5 26.51 2.07 -35.96
N ARG A 6 26.19 3.36 -35.81
CA ARG A 6 24.81 3.82 -35.54
C ARG A 6 23.92 3.69 -36.77
N ALA A 7 24.41 4.08 -37.96
CA ALA A 7 23.64 3.99 -39.20
C ALA A 7 23.18 2.56 -39.53
N GLY A 8 24.05 1.55 -39.33
CA GLY A 8 23.68 0.15 -39.56
C GLY A 8 22.65 -0.41 -38.58
N LEU A 9 22.67 0.03 -37.31
CA LEU A 9 21.65 -0.40 -36.34
C LEU A 9 20.28 0.20 -36.65
N VAL A 10 20.23 1.47 -37.06
CA VAL A 10 18.98 2.15 -37.45
C VAL A 10 18.33 1.43 -38.64
N ALA A 11 19.12 1.03 -39.64
CA ALA A 11 18.61 0.27 -40.79
C ALA A 11 18.03 -1.09 -40.37
N LEU A 12 18.70 -1.80 -39.44
CA LEU A 12 18.19 -3.07 -38.90
C LEU A 12 16.90 -2.89 -38.13
N VAL A 13 16.81 -1.87 -37.27
CA VAL A 13 15.58 -1.54 -36.53
C VAL A 13 14.44 -1.24 -37.51
N HIS A 14 14.71 -0.48 -38.57
CA HIS A 14 13.71 -0.19 -39.59
C HIS A 14 13.25 -1.47 -40.32
N ALA A 15 14.16 -2.37 -40.67
CA ALA A 15 13.81 -3.63 -41.32
C ALA A 15 12.93 -4.51 -40.42
N GLU A 16 13.30 -4.66 -39.15
CA GLU A 16 12.55 -5.42 -38.16
C GLU A 16 11.17 -4.79 -37.87
N TRP A 17 11.08 -3.46 -37.85
CA TRP A 17 9.81 -2.74 -37.73
C TRP A 17 8.88 -3.02 -38.92
N THR A 18 9.39 -2.94 -40.15
CA THR A 18 8.60 -3.24 -41.36
C THR A 18 8.11 -4.68 -41.34
N LYS A 19 8.94 -5.63 -40.89
CA LYS A 19 8.55 -7.03 -40.71
C LYS A 19 7.44 -7.17 -39.65
N PHE A 20 7.60 -6.50 -38.51
CA PHE A 20 6.60 -6.58 -37.44
C PHE A 20 5.22 -6.10 -37.93
N ARG A 21 5.20 -4.95 -38.62
CA ARG A 21 3.97 -4.32 -39.12
C ARG A 21 3.28 -5.13 -40.22
N THR A 22 4.04 -5.84 -41.06
CA THR A 22 3.49 -6.59 -42.21
C THR A 22 2.85 -7.92 -41.80
N VAL A 23 3.30 -8.54 -40.70
CA VAL A 23 2.72 -9.78 -40.20
C VAL A 23 1.45 -9.48 -39.39
N ARG A 24 0.29 -9.57 -40.06
CA ARG A 24 -1.04 -9.28 -39.47
C ARG A 24 -1.28 -10.00 -38.13
N ALA A 25 -0.85 -11.24 -38.00
CA ALA A 25 -1.03 -12.03 -36.78
C ALA A 25 -0.38 -11.38 -35.55
N TRP A 26 0.80 -10.75 -35.68
CA TRP A 26 1.47 -10.08 -34.57
C TRP A 26 0.79 -8.78 -34.19
N VAL A 27 0.35 -8.00 -35.18
CA VAL A 27 -0.39 -6.76 -34.95
C VAL A 27 -1.72 -7.04 -34.26
N VAL A 28 -2.48 -8.03 -34.75
CA VAL A 28 -3.76 -8.44 -34.14
C VAL A 28 -3.55 -8.94 -32.71
N ALA A 29 -2.50 -9.72 -32.45
CA ALA A 29 -2.20 -10.20 -31.10
C ALA A 29 -1.90 -9.05 -30.12
N VAL A 30 -1.13 -8.03 -30.54
CA VAL A 30 -0.83 -6.86 -29.70
C VAL A 30 -2.06 -6.00 -29.45
N LEU A 31 -2.90 -5.78 -30.46
CA LEU A 31 -4.16 -5.05 -30.30
C LEU A 31 -5.13 -5.82 -29.40
N GLY A 32 -5.26 -7.13 -29.60
CA GLY A 32 -6.07 -8.00 -28.75
C GLY A 32 -5.59 -8.00 -27.30
N ALA A 33 -4.27 -7.97 -27.07
CA ALA A 33 -3.70 -7.82 -25.74
C ALA A 33 -4.11 -6.49 -25.09
N ALA A 34 -3.99 -5.37 -25.82
CA ALA A 34 -4.40 -4.05 -25.33
C ALA A 34 -5.89 -4.02 -24.98
N LEU A 35 -6.73 -4.57 -25.86
CA LEU A 35 -8.18 -4.68 -25.64
C LEU A 35 -8.50 -5.56 -24.44
N GLY A 36 -7.79 -6.68 -24.25
CA GLY A 36 -7.96 -7.55 -23.08
C GLY A 36 -7.58 -6.86 -21.77
N VAL A 37 -6.50 -6.07 -21.76
CA VAL A 37 -6.12 -5.23 -20.60
C VAL A 37 -7.21 -4.22 -20.30
N MET A 38 -7.69 -3.51 -21.31
CA MET A 38 -8.74 -2.51 -21.16
C MET A 38 -10.05 -3.15 -20.69
N ALA A 39 -10.46 -4.27 -21.28
CA ALA A 39 -11.67 -4.99 -20.88
C ALA A 39 -11.61 -5.45 -19.42
N MET A 40 -10.47 -6.00 -18.97
CA MET A 40 -10.31 -6.44 -17.58
C MET A 40 -10.20 -5.25 -16.61
N GLY A 41 -9.46 -4.20 -16.97
CA GLY A 41 -9.27 -3.02 -16.11
C GLY A 41 -10.49 -2.11 -16.01
N LEU A 42 -11.42 -2.20 -16.98
CA LEU A 42 -12.69 -1.49 -17.00
C LEU A 42 -13.87 -2.36 -16.54
N ALA A 43 -13.63 -3.64 -16.22
CA ALA A 43 -14.67 -4.52 -15.73
C ALA A 43 -15.14 -4.04 -14.34
N PRO A 44 -16.45 -3.93 -14.09
CA PRO A 44 -16.98 -3.54 -12.79
C PRO A 44 -16.81 -4.71 -11.81
N GLY A 45 -15.65 -4.80 -11.18
CA GLY A 45 -15.26 -5.93 -10.34
C GLY A 45 -15.72 -5.85 -8.88
N GLU A 46 -16.26 -4.72 -8.41
CA GLU A 46 -16.51 -4.52 -6.98
C GLU A 46 -17.85 -3.86 -6.68
N ASN A 47 -18.50 -4.31 -5.62
CA ASN A 47 -19.61 -3.61 -4.99
C ASN A 47 -19.09 -2.37 -4.26
N GLY A 48 -19.88 -1.30 -4.15
CA GLY A 48 -19.47 -0.07 -3.50
C GLY A 48 -18.93 -0.30 -2.07
N SER A 49 -17.78 0.31 -1.76
CA SER A 49 -17.01 0.08 -0.53
C SER A 49 -17.72 0.57 0.75
N CYS A 50 -18.85 1.24 0.58
CA CYS A 50 -19.57 1.98 1.61
C CYS A 50 -20.99 1.47 1.86
N GLY A 51 -21.26 0.22 1.45
CA GLY A 51 -22.56 -0.43 1.65
C GLY A 51 -23.69 0.08 0.75
N THR A 52 -23.41 1.05 -0.12
CA THR A 52 -24.33 1.61 -1.11
C THR A 52 -23.71 1.49 -2.52
N ARG A 53 -24.55 1.22 -3.53
CA ARG A 53 -24.14 1.14 -4.94
C ARG A 53 -24.66 2.35 -5.70
N GLY A 54 -23.88 2.85 -6.67
CA GLY A 54 -24.31 3.82 -7.66
C GLY A 54 -23.48 5.11 -7.67
N PRO A 55 -23.74 6.01 -8.63
CA PRO A 55 -23.17 7.35 -8.63
C PRO A 55 -23.55 8.05 -7.31
N ASP A 56 -22.58 8.76 -6.72
CA ASP A 56 -22.67 9.46 -5.41
C ASP A 56 -22.68 8.57 -4.15
N SER A 57 -22.44 7.25 -4.29
CA SER A 57 -22.34 6.32 -3.17
C SER A 57 -20.91 6.18 -2.58
N ALA A 58 -19.96 6.97 -3.08
CA ALA A 58 -18.59 6.98 -2.60
C ALA A 58 -18.51 7.66 -1.21
N CYS A 59 -17.94 6.98 -0.23
CA CYS A 59 -17.60 7.62 1.04
C CYS A 59 -16.65 8.80 0.82
N VAL A 60 -16.62 9.72 1.76
CA VAL A 60 -15.56 10.73 1.88
C VAL A 60 -14.84 10.46 3.19
N LEU A 61 -13.56 10.11 3.11
CA LEU A 61 -12.72 10.06 4.31
C LEU A 61 -12.36 11.48 4.76
N PRO A 62 -12.24 11.73 6.07
CA PRO A 62 -11.75 13.01 6.56
C PRO A 62 -10.33 13.25 6.07
N VAL A 63 -10.02 14.52 5.83
CA VAL A 63 -8.71 14.97 5.36
C VAL A 63 -8.02 15.72 6.49
N GLY A 64 -6.82 15.27 6.84
CA GLY A 64 -6.00 15.89 7.87
C GLY A 64 -5.38 17.21 7.40
N PRO A 65 -4.72 17.97 8.30
CA PRO A 65 -4.15 19.28 7.97
C PRO A 65 -3.06 19.27 6.88
N GLY A 66 -2.41 18.13 6.68
CA GLY A 66 -1.41 17.94 5.62
C GLY A 66 -2.00 17.56 4.25
N GLY A 67 -3.32 17.48 4.12
CA GLY A 67 -4.01 17.12 2.89
C GLY A 67 -4.10 15.61 2.62
N GLN A 68 -3.57 14.77 3.50
CA GLN A 68 -3.74 13.32 3.45
C GLN A 68 -5.09 12.89 4.02
N GLU A 69 -5.61 11.78 3.53
CA GLU A 69 -6.76 11.11 4.14
C GLU A 69 -6.37 10.46 5.46
N VAL A 70 -7.30 10.49 6.42
CA VAL A 70 -7.05 10.02 7.78
C VAL A 70 -8.20 9.15 8.27
N SER A 71 -7.88 8.20 9.14
CA SER A 71 -8.84 7.64 10.07
C SER A 71 -8.86 8.55 11.31
N ASP A 72 -10.05 8.94 11.72
CA ASP A 72 -10.27 9.82 12.87
C ASP A 72 -11.45 9.31 13.70
N SER A 73 -11.34 8.04 14.13
CA SER A 73 -12.35 7.35 14.91
C SER A 73 -11.78 6.90 16.25
N TYR A 74 -12.41 7.32 17.35
CA TYR A 74 -11.99 7.01 18.72
C TYR A 74 -13.02 7.51 19.73
N TYR A 75 -12.82 7.20 21.02
CA TYR A 75 -13.64 7.75 22.09
C TYR A 75 -12.89 8.88 22.81
N PHE A 76 -13.53 10.05 22.94
CA PHE A 76 -12.92 11.27 23.48
C PHE A 76 -13.65 11.74 24.73
N VAL A 77 -12.91 11.92 25.82
CA VAL A 77 -13.39 12.47 27.09
C VAL A 77 -12.71 13.80 27.32
N HIS A 78 -13.45 14.90 27.17
CA HIS A 78 -12.84 16.22 27.01
C HIS A 78 -13.54 17.34 27.77
N ARG A 79 -12.80 18.43 27.91
CA ARG A 79 -13.26 19.74 28.38
C ARG A 79 -12.58 20.85 27.58
N PRO A 80 -13.19 22.03 27.49
CA PRO A 80 -12.55 23.22 26.95
C PRO A 80 -11.29 23.65 27.73
N LEU A 81 -10.21 23.89 27.00
CA LEU A 81 -9.00 24.57 27.45
C LEU A 81 -8.96 25.97 26.81
N THR A 82 -9.26 26.99 27.61
CA THR A 82 -9.50 28.38 27.17
C THR A 82 -8.25 29.26 27.08
N ALA A 83 -7.16 28.82 27.70
CA ALA A 83 -5.85 29.49 27.69
C ALA A 83 -4.73 28.44 27.80
N ASP A 84 -3.50 28.89 28.02
CA ASP A 84 -2.36 28.00 28.29
C ASP A 84 -2.63 27.15 29.55
N GLY A 85 -2.14 25.92 29.51
CA GLY A 85 -2.41 24.97 30.57
C GLY A 85 -1.78 23.61 30.31
N SER A 86 -1.79 22.77 31.35
CA SER A 86 -1.29 21.40 31.28
C SER A 86 -2.30 20.44 31.85
N LEU A 87 -2.34 19.22 31.32
CA LEU A 87 -3.02 18.09 31.93
C LEU A 87 -1.98 17.01 32.23
N THR A 88 -1.96 16.54 33.47
CA THR A 88 -1.19 15.37 33.89
C THR A 88 -2.15 14.24 34.21
N VAL A 89 -1.81 13.03 33.80
CA VAL A 89 -2.57 11.82 34.10
C VAL A 89 -1.63 10.64 34.34
N ARG A 90 -2.06 9.66 35.11
CA ARG A 90 -1.40 8.35 35.20
C ARG A 90 -2.30 7.29 34.57
N VAL A 91 -1.75 6.60 33.57
CA VAL A 91 -2.39 5.46 32.92
C VAL A 91 -1.94 4.20 33.67
N THR A 92 -2.88 3.46 34.24
CA THR A 92 -2.61 2.28 35.07
C THR A 92 -2.90 0.97 34.36
N SER A 93 -3.74 0.98 33.32
CA SER A 93 -3.99 -0.19 32.49
C SER A 93 -4.35 0.20 31.06
N LEU A 94 -4.02 -0.68 30.13
CA LEU A 94 -4.52 -0.69 28.77
C LEU A 94 -4.84 -2.16 28.42
N THR A 95 -6.12 -2.46 28.29
CA THR A 95 -6.64 -3.79 27.96
C THR A 95 -7.43 -3.72 26.66
N GLY A 96 -7.79 -4.85 26.08
CA GLY A 96 -8.49 -4.87 24.81
C GLY A 96 -9.23 -6.16 24.54
N LEU A 97 -10.14 -6.08 23.58
CA LEU A 97 -10.94 -7.17 23.06
C LEU A 97 -10.69 -7.30 21.55
N LEU A 98 -10.36 -8.52 21.14
CA LEU A 98 -10.20 -8.92 19.75
C LEU A 98 -11.37 -9.80 19.33
N PRO A 99 -11.70 -9.88 18.03
CA PRO A 99 -12.61 -10.89 17.52
C PRO A 99 -12.14 -12.29 17.91
N ALA A 100 -13.06 -13.11 18.43
CA ALA A 100 -12.88 -14.55 18.55
C ALA A 100 -13.56 -15.18 17.33
N MET A 101 -12.75 -15.71 16.42
CA MET A 101 -13.26 -16.35 15.21
C MET A 101 -14.02 -17.61 15.61
N PRO A 102 -15.29 -17.75 15.18
CA PRO A 102 -16.05 -18.95 15.48
C PRO A 102 -15.52 -20.12 14.65
N THR A 103 -15.52 -21.32 15.24
CA THR A 103 -15.26 -22.58 14.51
C THR A 103 -16.42 -22.95 13.57
N ASP A 104 -17.57 -22.29 13.73
CA ASP A 104 -18.79 -22.41 12.93
C ASP A 104 -19.09 -21.05 12.24
N PRO A 105 -19.12 -20.97 10.90
CA PRO A 105 -19.38 -19.73 10.17
C PRO A 105 -20.79 -19.14 10.40
N THR A 106 -21.70 -19.86 11.07
CA THR A 106 -23.05 -19.37 11.42
C THR A 106 -23.16 -18.85 12.86
N ALA A 107 -22.14 -19.05 13.69
CA ALA A 107 -22.15 -18.60 15.07
C ALA A 107 -21.84 -17.09 15.20
N PRO A 108 -22.40 -16.38 16.20
CA PRO A 108 -22.03 -15.00 16.47
C PRO A 108 -20.52 -14.88 16.73
N VAL A 109 -19.88 -13.88 16.12
CA VAL A 109 -18.46 -13.59 16.36
C VAL A 109 -18.28 -13.22 17.84
N GLY A 110 -17.60 -14.10 18.59
CA GLY A 110 -17.29 -13.85 19.99
C GLY A 110 -16.18 -12.82 20.14
N THR A 111 -15.79 -12.54 21.39
CA THR A 111 -14.62 -11.71 21.69
C THR A 111 -13.66 -12.45 22.60
N ARG A 112 -12.36 -12.24 22.40
CA ARG A 112 -11.30 -12.75 23.28
C ARG A 112 -10.46 -11.59 23.83
N PRO A 113 -9.90 -11.71 25.04
CA PRO A 113 -8.95 -10.73 25.55
C PRO A 113 -7.72 -10.61 24.64
N GLY A 114 -7.28 -9.37 24.38
CA GLY A 114 -6.07 -9.07 23.62
C GLY A 114 -5.98 -7.60 23.23
N VAL A 115 -4.76 -7.06 23.26
CA VAL A 115 -4.47 -5.67 22.88
C VAL A 115 -3.68 -5.67 21.59
N ILE A 116 -4.15 -4.94 20.57
CA ILE A 116 -3.39 -4.73 19.34
C ILE A 116 -2.23 -3.76 19.57
N GLY A 117 -1.18 -3.88 18.77
CA GLY A 117 0.07 -3.14 18.96
C GLY A 117 -0.15 -1.62 18.99
N TRP A 118 -0.97 -1.12 18.07
CA TRP A 118 -1.32 0.30 17.97
C TRP A 118 -2.66 0.67 18.63
N ALA A 119 -3.16 -0.10 19.60
CA ALA A 119 -4.16 0.43 20.54
C ALA A 119 -3.54 1.63 21.27
N LYS A 120 -4.26 2.75 21.37
CA LYS A 120 -3.73 4.03 21.86
C LYS A 120 -4.61 4.54 23.00
N ALA A 121 -4.00 5.01 24.09
CA ALA A 121 -4.70 5.67 25.18
C ALA A 121 -3.83 6.77 25.80
N GLY A 122 -4.40 7.96 26.01
CA GLY A 122 -3.60 9.07 26.51
C GLY A 122 -4.29 10.42 26.52
N LEU A 123 -3.47 11.47 26.39
CA LEU A 123 -3.90 12.86 26.38
C LEU A 123 -3.89 13.40 24.96
N ILE A 124 -4.92 14.17 24.58
CA ILE A 124 -5.03 14.81 23.27
C ILE A 124 -5.53 16.25 23.41
N VAL A 125 -4.99 17.13 22.57
CA VAL A 125 -5.50 18.49 22.31
C VAL A 125 -5.82 18.58 20.82
N ARG A 126 -7.00 19.12 20.48
CA ARG A 126 -7.42 19.29 19.08
C ARG A 126 -7.78 20.73 18.77
N ALA A 127 -7.66 21.11 17.50
CA ALA A 127 -8.15 22.40 17.05
C ALA A 127 -9.69 22.50 17.07
N SER A 128 -10.40 21.39 16.85
CA SER A 128 -11.87 21.31 16.96
C SER A 128 -12.33 19.86 17.07
N THR A 129 -13.64 19.67 17.22
CA THR A 129 -14.32 18.37 17.15
C THR A 129 -14.62 17.93 15.69
N ARG A 130 -14.26 18.70 14.67
CA ARG A 130 -14.47 18.28 13.27
C ARG A 130 -13.56 17.08 12.92
N PRO A 131 -14.08 16.07 12.18
CA PRO A 131 -13.24 14.99 11.66
C PRO A 131 -12.05 15.52 10.86
N GLY A 132 -10.85 14.98 11.10
CA GLY A 132 -9.62 15.41 10.43
C GLY A 132 -8.99 16.70 11.00
N ALA A 133 -9.52 17.25 12.10
CA ALA A 133 -8.95 18.43 12.73
C ALA A 133 -7.51 18.20 13.22
N ALA A 134 -6.69 19.25 13.14
CA ALA A 134 -5.33 19.25 13.68
C ALA A 134 -5.34 18.85 15.16
N TYR A 135 -4.40 18.00 15.55
CA TYR A 135 -4.27 17.53 16.92
C TYR A 135 -2.82 17.25 17.28
N ALA A 136 -2.56 17.22 18.57
CA ALA A 136 -1.35 16.66 19.16
C ALA A 136 -1.74 15.79 20.35
N ALA A 137 -1.19 14.59 20.42
CA ALA A 137 -1.50 13.61 21.44
C ALA A 137 -0.24 12.95 21.97
N ILE A 138 -0.19 12.76 23.29
CA ILE A 138 0.77 11.86 23.92
C ILE A 138 0.02 10.68 24.50
N MET A 139 0.47 9.47 24.16
CA MET A 139 -0.24 8.25 24.52
C MET A 139 0.69 7.11 24.86
N VAL A 140 0.17 6.16 25.60
CA VAL A 140 0.70 4.81 25.66
C VAL A 140 0.08 3.98 24.54
N THR A 141 0.82 2.98 24.08
CA THR A 141 0.36 2.06 23.04
C THR A 141 0.39 0.62 23.53
N GLY A 142 -0.35 -0.27 22.86
CA GLY A 142 -0.40 -1.69 23.21
C GLY A 142 0.96 -2.38 23.19
N ALA A 143 1.81 -2.07 22.21
CA ALA A 143 3.13 -2.70 22.07
C ALA A 143 4.29 -1.75 21.66
N HIS A 144 4.04 -0.45 21.45
CA HIS A 144 5.03 0.50 20.92
C HIS A 144 5.48 1.56 21.95
N GLY A 145 5.26 1.29 23.25
CA GLY A 145 5.64 2.19 24.34
C GLY A 145 4.83 3.49 24.34
N VAL A 146 5.44 4.56 24.88
CA VAL A 146 4.88 5.91 24.80
C VAL A 146 5.16 6.50 23.42
N ARG A 147 4.17 7.17 22.83
CA ARG A 147 4.28 7.89 21.55
C ARG A 147 3.74 9.30 21.69
N MET A 148 4.34 10.23 20.96
CA MET A 148 3.76 11.54 20.70
C MET A 148 3.39 11.59 19.21
N GLN A 149 2.09 11.74 18.92
CA GLN A 149 1.58 11.84 17.55
C GLN A 149 0.94 13.19 17.30
N ASP A 150 1.07 13.68 16.08
CA ASP A 150 0.44 14.92 15.65
C ASP A 150 0.03 14.88 14.19
N ASN A 151 -1.09 15.55 13.90
CA ASN A 151 -1.63 15.70 12.54
C ASN A 151 -1.66 14.38 11.73
N TYR A 152 -1.91 13.27 12.44
CA TYR A 152 -2.04 11.90 11.93
C TYR A 152 -0.74 11.28 11.40
N THR A 153 0.13 12.04 10.74
CA THR A 153 1.37 11.53 10.11
C THR A 153 2.61 11.66 10.99
N GLY A 154 2.66 12.63 11.90
CA GLY A 154 3.74 12.84 12.84
C GLY A 154 3.70 11.82 13.97
N ASP A 155 4.85 11.21 14.26
CA ASP A 155 4.97 10.16 15.27
C ASP A 155 6.40 10.09 15.82
N VAL A 156 6.56 10.35 17.12
CA VAL A 156 7.84 10.37 17.83
C VAL A 156 7.82 9.35 18.97
N ALA A 157 8.90 8.57 19.05
CA ALA A 157 9.10 7.57 20.10
C ALA A 157 9.41 8.21 21.45
N GLY A 158 8.64 7.84 22.48
CA GLY A 158 8.96 8.11 23.88
C GLY A 158 9.56 6.89 24.59
N PRO A 159 9.56 6.90 25.94
CA PRO A 159 10.02 5.78 26.73
C PRO A 159 9.31 4.45 26.41
N PRO A 160 10.03 3.31 26.37
CA PRO A 160 9.44 2.02 26.07
C PRO A 160 8.68 1.41 27.27
N GLY A 161 8.06 0.26 27.00
CA GLY A 161 7.41 -0.58 28.00
C GLY A 161 5.89 -0.55 27.92
N THR A 162 5.29 -1.64 28.39
CA THR A 162 3.84 -1.83 28.44
C THR A 162 3.26 -1.25 29.72
N VAL A 163 2.01 -0.79 29.65
CA VAL A 163 1.30 -0.30 30.83
C VAL A 163 0.58 -1.46 31.50
N THR A 164 0.87 -1.63 32.78
CA THR A 164 0.18 -2.57 33.66
C THR A 164 -0.05 -1.90 35.01
N ALA A 165 -0.90 -2.50 35.85
CA ALA A 165 -1.14 -1.99 37.20
C ALA A 165 0.15 -1.88 38.04
N THR A 166 1.15 -2.73 37.76
CA THR A 166 2.47 -2.73 38.41
C THR A 166 3.50 -1.83 37.72
N SER A 167 3.24 -1.38 36.49
CA SER A 167 4.10 -0.47 35.72
C SER A 167 3.25 0.62 35.06
N PRO A 168 2.66 1.54 35.85
CA PRO A 168 1.89 2.64 35.29
C PRO A 168 2.78 3.58 34.48
N ARG A 169 2.16 4.43 33.67
CA ARG A 169 2.84 5.49 32.93
C ARG A 169 2.16 6.82 33.17
N TRP A 170 2.94 7.81 33.59
CA TRP A 170 2.48 9.18 33.73
C TRP A 170 2.70 9.92 32.41
N LEU A 171 1.67 10.63 31.98
CA LEU A 171 1.68 11.44 30.78
C LEU A 171 1.32 12.87 31.15
N ARG A 172 1.99 13.83 30.52
CA ARG A 172 1.66 15.25 30.63
C ARG A 172 1.63 15.87 29.25
N LEU A 173 0.59 16.65 29.02
CA LEU A 173 0.41 17.43 27.80
C LEU A 173 0.26 18.90 28.17
N THR A 174 1.18 19.73 27.69
CA THR A 174 1.25 21.15 28.03
C THR A 174 1.07 22.00 26.79
N ARG A 175 0.10 22.92 26.81
CA ARG A 175 -0.14 23.91 25.78
C ARG A 175 0.48 25.25 26.17
N THR A 176 1.21 25.86 25.23
CA THR A 176 1.72 27.23 25.31
C THR A 176 1.53 27.92 23.95
N GLY A 177 0.47 28.72 23.83
CA GLY A 177 0.00 29.29 22.57
C GLY A 177 -0.42 28.20 21.58
N ASP A 178 0.33 28.10 20.48
CA ASP A 178 0.18 27.11 19.42
C ASP A 178 1.15 25.92 19.55
N ARG A 179 1.91 25.86 20.64
CA ARG A 179 2.90 24.81 20.90
C ARG A 179 2.37 23.82 21.92
N ILE A 180 2.45 22.54 21.60
CA ILE A 180 2.05 21.42 22.46
C ILE A 180 3.30 20.62 22.82
N THR A 181 3.53 20.42 24.11
CA THR A 181 4.65 19.63 24.63
C THR A 181 4.11 18.36 25.28
N GLY A 182 4.55 17.20 24.80
CA GLY A 182 4.24 15.91 25.39
C GLY A 182 5.41 15.40 26.23
N GLU A 183 5.12 15.00 27.47
CA GLU A 183 6.11 14.50 28.42
C GLU A 183 5.62 13.20 29.08
N ALA A 184 6.55 12.30 29.39
CA ALA A 184 6.24 11.05 30.05
C ALA A 184 7.18 10.76 31.24
N SER A 185 6.65 10.07 32.24
CA SER A 185 7.37 9.66 33.47
C SER A 185 6.97 8.25 33.87
N ALA A 186 7.91 7.47 34.38
CA ALA A 186 7.61 6.15 34.98
C ALA A 186 7.11 6.29 36.43
N ASP A 187 7.53 7.35 37.13
CA ASP A 187 7.36 7.56 38.57
C ASP A 187 6.55 8.82 38.93
N GLY A 188 6.16 9.63 37.93
CA GLY A 188 5.49 10.92 38.11
C GLY A 188 6.39 12.08 38.55
N THR A 189 7.68 11.84 38.79
CA THR A 189 8.63 12.86 39.27
C THR A 189 9.71 13.21 38.24
N ARG A 190 10.20 12.24 37.46
CA ARG A 190 11.26 12.42 36.46
C ARG A 190 10.69 12.42 35.04
N TRP A 191 10.42 13.62 34.55
CA TRP A 191 9.78 13.84 33.26
C TRP A 191 10.79 13.82 32.11
N THR A 192 10.45 13.08 31.05
CA THR A 192 11.15 13.10 29.77
C THR A 192 10.25 13.75 28.73
N THR A 193 10.71 14.84 28.11
CA THR A 193 10.01 15.43 26.96
C THR A 193 10.13 14.51 25.75
N VAL A 194 8.99 14.01 25.25
CA VAL A 194 8.93 13.13 24.07
C VAL A 194 9.02 13.97 22.79
N ALA A 195 8.17 15.00 22.67
CA ALA A 195 8.29 15.96 21.57
C ALA A 195 7.63 17.31 21.90
N ARG A 196 8.00 18.32 21.12
CA ARG A 196 7.35 19.63 21.06
C ARG A 196 6.81 19.83 19.65
N VAL A 197 5.50 19.92 19.54
CA VAL A 197 4.75 20.04 18.29
C VAL A 197 4.20 21.46 18.19
N ARG A 198 4.16 22.02 16.99
CA ARG A 198 3.48 23.29 16.69
C ARG A 198 2.24 22.99 15.87
N LEU A 199 1.08 23.50 16.29
CA LEU A 199 -0.19 23.40 15.58
C LEU A 199 -0.60 24.79 15.09
N PRO A 200 -0.20 25.20 13.87
CA PRO A 200 -0.50 26.53 13.36
C PRO A 200 -2.01 26.80 13.33
N GLY A 201 -2.43 27.99 13.76
CA GLY A 201 -3.85 28.37 13.76
C GLY A 201 -4.70 27.70 14.84
N LEU A 202 -4.08 27.15 15.90
CA LEU A 202 -4.80 26.58 17.03
C LEU A 202 -5.73 27.65 17.68
N PRO A 203 -7.05 27.43 17.77
CA PRO A 203 -7.99 28.41 18.33
C PRO A 203 -7.69 28.75 19.80
N ALA A 204 -8.16 29.90 20.30
CA ALA A 204 -7.97 30.28 21.69
C ALA A 204 -8.54 29.22 22.66
N THR A 205 -9.79 28.79 22.43
CA THR A 205 -10.42 27.68 23.15
C THR A 205 -10.34 26.39 22.32
N VAL A 206 -9.79 25.34 22.91
CA VAL A 206 -9.64 24.03 22.27
C VAL A 206 -10.25 22.93 23.13
N PRO A 207 -10.86 21.89 22.54
CA PRO A 207 -11.19 20.69 23.29
C PRO A 207 -9.90 19.90 23.58
N ALA A 208 -9.72 19.50 24.84
CA ALA A 208 -8.59 18.71 25.29
C ALA A 208 -9.02 17.72 26.38
N GLY A 209 -8.32 16.59 26.49
CA GLY A 209 -8.66 15.58 27.48
C GLY A 209 -8.07 14.21 27.23
N LEU A 210 -8.78 13.18 27.68
CA LEU A 210 -8.41 11.77 27.54
C LEU A 210 -8.98 11.18 26.26
N PHE A 211 -8.28 10.23 25.66
CA PHE A 211 -8.84 9.45 24.56
C PHE A 211 -8.38 7.99 24.64
N THR A 212 -9.20 7.11 24.07
CA THR A 212 -8.87 5.69 23.85
C THR A 212 -9.31 5.27 22.46
N THR A 213 -8.45 4.52 21.77
CA THR A 213 -8.77 3.94 20.47
C THR A 213 -8.07 2.62 20.21
N SER A 214 -8.62 1.83 19.31
CA SER A 214 -8.13 0.51 18.95
C SER A 214 -8.36 0.25 17.45
N PRO A 215 -7.29 0.35 16.64
CA PRO A 215 -7.35 0.07 15.20
C PRO A 215 -8.01 -1.27 14.84
N PRO A 216 -8.40 -1.49 13.58
CA PRO A 216 -8.89 -2.79 13.16
C PRO A 216 -7.79 -3.84 13.31
N TYR A 217 -8.20 -5.04 13.71
CA TYR A 217 -7.33 -6.21 13.70
C TYR A 217 -7.14 -6.68 12.26
N ALA A 218 -5.89 -6.99 11.87
CA ALA A 218 -5.63 -7.84 10.72
C ALA A 218 -4.46 -8.78 10.98
N GLN A 219 -4.70 -10.08 10.79
CA GLN A 219 -3.65 -11.09 10.85
C GLN A 219 -3.80 -12.09 9.71
N THR A 220 -2.67 -12.51 9.14
CA THR A 220 -2.64 -13.70 8.29
C THR A 220 -2.49 -14.94 9.17
N PRO A 221 -3.39 -15.93 9.09
CA PRO A 221 -3.27 -17.19 9.82
C PRO A 221 -1.91 -17.84 9.58
N SER A 222 -1.41 -18.53 10.60
CA SER A 222 -0.21 -19.35 10.48
C SER A 222 -0.57 -20.64 9.75
N GLY A 223 -0.56 -20.64 8.40
CA GLY A 223 -0.97 -21.80 7.60
C GLY A 223 -0.67 -21.66 6.10
N LEU A 224 -0.97 -22.74 5.35
CA LEU A 224 -0.64 -22.88 3.92
C LEU A 224 -1.43 -21.93 2.98
N LEU A 225 -2.42 -21.21 3.50
CA LEU A 225 -3.33 -20.35 2.73
C LEU A 225 -2.85 -18.88 2.61
N GLY A 226 -1.65 -18.56 3.11
CA GLY A 226 -1.01 -17.24 2.97
C GLY A 226 -1.96 -16.05 3.23
N PRO A 227 -1.86 -14.95 2.45
CA PRO A 227 -2.74 -13.78 2.60
C PRO A 227 -4.22 -14.05 2.32
N ALA A 228 -4.55 -15.13 1.61
CA ALA A 228 -5.94 -15.46 1.25
C ALA A 228 -6.79 -15.88 2.46
N GLY A 229 -6.17 -16.16 3.61
CA GLY A 229 -6.84 -16.43 4.88
C GLY A 229 -6.87 -15.23 5.85
N ALA A 230 -6.48 -14.02 5.42
CA ALA A 230 -6.36 -12.88 6.32
C ALA A 230 -7.65 -12.60 7.11
N GLU A 231 -7.54 -12.68 8.44
CA GLU A 231 -8.61 -12.38 9.37
C GLU A 231 -8.61 -10.90 9.66
N THR A 232 -9.75 -10.25 9.49
CA THR A 232 -9.92 -8.83 9.81
C THR A 232 -11.15 -8.63 10.70
N GLY A 233 -11.12 -7.63 11.56
CA GLY A 233 -12.28 -7.33 12.38
C GLY A 233 -12.12 -6.14 13.32
N PRO A 234 -13.24 -5.65 13.87
CA PRO A 234 -13.22 -4.55 14.82
C PRO A 234 -12.57 -4.97 16.14
N THR A 235 -11.92 -4.03 16.81
CA THR A 235 -11.34 -4.23 18.14
C THR A 235 -11.79 -3.14 19.09
N ARG A 236 -11.65 -3.36 20.39
CA ARG A 236 -11.88 -2.34 21.42
C ARG A 236 -10.73 -2.32 22.39
N ALA A 237 -10.26 -1.14 22.75
CA ALA A 237 -9.32 -0.94 23.85
C ALA A 237 -10.04 -0.28 25.03
N THR A 238 -9.65 -0.64 26.25
CA THR A 238 -10.12 -0.03 27.50
C THR A 238 -8.93 0.37 28.33
N ALA A 239 -8.82 1.65 28.65
CA ALA A 239 -7.76 2.21 29.47
C ALA A 239 -8.30 2.77 30.79
N VAL A 240 -7.50 2.65 31.84
CA VAL A 240 -7.81 3.21 33.16
C VAL A 240 -6.84 4.34 33.46
N PHE A 241 -7.41 5.49 33.81
CA PHE A 241 -6.74 6.74 34.10
C PHE A 241 -7.03 7.17 35.54
N ASP A 242 -6.02 7.57 36.28
CA ASP A 242 -6.16 8.24 37.57
C ASP A 242 -5.22 9.46 37.64
N HIS A 243 -5.25 10.18 38.77
CA HIS A 243 -4.45 11.39 38.99
C HIS A 243 -4.63 12.44 37.87
N LEU A 244 -5.87 12.74 37.51
CA LEU A 244 -6.15 13.83 36.57
C LEU A 244 -5.92 15.19 37.24
N ASP A 245 -4.80 15.82 36.91
CA ASP A 245 -4.42 17.14 37.41
C ASP A 245 -4.31 18.14 36.24
N GLY A 246 -5.34 18.99 36.12
CA GLY A 246 -5.41 20.07 35.13
C GLY A 246 -4.99 21.40 35.74
N LYS A 247 -4.01 22.07 35.12
CA LYS A 247 -3.51 23.39 35.53
C LYS A 247 -3.69 24.42 34.43
N GLY A 248 -3.95 25.67 34.79
CA GLY A 248 -4.12 26.77 33.85
C GLY A 248 -5.57 26.92 33.37
N GLY A 249 -5.75 27.27 32.09
CA GLY A 249 -7.04 27.70 31.51
C GLY A 249 -8.13 26.63 31.32
N TRP A 250 -8.17 25.59 32.14
CA TRP A 250 -9.21 24.55 32.06
C TRP A 250 -10.56 25.08 32.53
N SER A 251 -11.63 24.84 31.75
CA SER A 251 -12.98 25.17 32.20
C SER A 251 -13.40 24.29 33.38
N GLY A 252 -14.11 24.87 34.36
CA GLY A 252 -14.83 24.10 35.37
C GLY A 252 -16.00 23.32 34.76
N GLY A 253 -16.47 22.27 35.46
CA GLY A 253 -17.58 21.41 35.03
C GLY A 253 -17.23 19.93 35.01
N PRO A 254 -18.18 19.03 34.66
CA PRO A 254 -17.93 17.60 34.47
C PRO A 254 -17.18 17.32 33.15
N TRP A 255 -16.62 16.12 33.00
CA TRP A 255 -16.05 15.68 31.72
C TRP A 255 -17.15 15.25 30.76
N THR A 256 -17.01 15.57 29.48
CA THR A 256 -17.94 15.14 28.42
C THR A 256 -17.30 14.04 27.60
N GLY A 257 -17.97 12.89 27.48
CA GLY A 257 -17.52 11.78 26.64
C GLY A 257 -18.36 11.66 25.38
N GLU A 258 -17.71 11.52 24.23
CA GLU A 258 -18.38 11.29 22.95
C GLU A 258 -17.52 10.42 22.03
N ALA A 259 -18.20 9.65 21.16
CA ALA A 259 -17.54 8.86 20.13
C ALA A 259 -17.35 9.69 18.87
N PHE A 260 -16.14 9.69 18.32
CA PHE A 260 -15.80 10.36 17.08
C PHE A 260 -15.66 9.37 15.93
N GLY A 261 -16.10 9.78 14.73
CA GLY A 261 -15.77 9.12 13.46
C GLY A 261 -16.30 7.70 13.25
N LEU A 262 -17.07 7.15 14.19
CA LEU A 262 -17.74 5.87 14.04
C LEU A 262 -19.11 6.06 13.34
N PRO A 263 -19.50 5.16 12.43
CA PRO A 263 -20.82 5.23 11.81
C PRO A 263 -21.92 4.88 12.82
N ASP A 264 -23.13 5.42 12.63
CA ASP A 264 -24.26 5.23 13.55
C ASP A 264 -24.64 3.74 13.74
N ASN A 265 -24.40 2.93 12.72
CA ASN A 265 -24.63 1.48 12.71
C ASN A 265 -23.39 0.66 13.13
N ALA A 266 -22.40 1.28 13.79
CA ALA A 266 -21.21 0.58 14.25
C ALA A 266 -21.58 -0.63 15.15
N PRO A 267 -20.90 -1.77 14.98
CA PRO A 267 -21.10 -2.96 15.82
C PRO A 267 -21.01 -2.63 17.31
N PRO A 268 -21.73 -3.34 18.19
CA PRO A 268 -21.69 -3.10 19.63
C PRO A 268 -20.28 -3.10 20.23
N LEU A 269 -19.39 -3.97 19.71
CA LEU A 269 -17.98 -4.02 20.13
C LEU A 269 -17.23 -2.69 19.91
N MET A 270 -17.62 -1.90 18.90
CA MET A 270 -16.95 -0.64 18.59
C MET A 270 -17.46 0.54 19.44
N ARG A 271 -18.57 0.38 20.16
CA ARG A 271 -19.13 1.45 20.97
C ARG A 271 -18.21 1.72 22.16
N GLY A 272 -17.66 2.93 22.18
CA GLY A 272 -16.89 3.43 23.31
C GLY A 272 -17.80 3.93 24.43
N GLU A 273 -17.26 3.93 25.64
CA GLU A 273 -17.92 4.41 26.83
C GLU A 273 -16.89 4.96 27.82
N PHE A 274 -17.32 5.81 28.75
CA PHE A 274 -16.51 6.17 29.90
C PHE A 274 -17.29 6.11 31.20
N THR A 275 -16.59 5.78 32.28
CA THR A 275 -17.12 5.80 33.64
C THR A 275 -16.13 6.52 34.57
N ASP A 276 -16.66 7.32 35.49
CA ASP A 276 -15.89 7.98 36.56
C ASP A 276 -16.25 7.32 37.90
N THR A 277 -15.27 6.66 38.52
CA THR A 277 -15.42 6.05 39.84
C THR A 277 -14.42 6.71 40.79
N GLY A 278 -14.87 7.77 41.46
CA GLY A 278 -14.08 8.45 42.50
C GLY A 278 -12.77 9.06 41.99
N GLY A 279 -12.76 9.64 40.78
CA GLY A 279 -11.57 10.24 40.18
C GLY A 279 -10.69 9.27 39.39
N THR A 280 -11.12 8.01 39.26
CA THR A 280 -10.57 7.04 38.32
C THR A 280 -11.50 6.93 37.12
N LEU A 281 -11.00 7.32 35.94
CA LEU A 281 -11.73 7.29 34.68
C LEU A 281 -11.36 6.02 33.91
N THR A 282 -12.36 5.22 33.58
CA THR A 282 -12.20 4.09 32.64
C THR A 282 -12.78 4.51 31.31
N VAL A 283 -11.98 4.47 30.24
CA VAL A 283 -12.39 4.91 28.90
C VAL A 283 -12.14 3.80 27.90
N SER A 284 -13.20 3.38 27.21
CA SER A 284 -13.12 2.41 26.12
C SER A 284 -13.38 3.05 24.76
N GLY A 285 -12.71 2.55 23.73
CA GLY A 285 -12.85 3.08 22.37
C GLY A 285 -12.35 2.12 21.30
N SER A 286 -12.80 2.39 20.08
CA SER A 286 -12.50 1.64 18.85
C SER A 286 -12.26 2.61 17.71
N GLY A 287 -11.56 2.14 16.68
CA GLY A 287 -11.17 2.96 15.53
C GLY A 287 -9.69 3.33 15.57
N ASP A 288 -9.28 4.24 14.70
CA ASP A 288 -7.90 4.74 14.70
C ASP A 288 -7.84 6.25 14.48
N ILE A 289 -6.79 6.86 15.04
CA ILE A 289 -6.36 8.23 14.80
C ILE A 289 -4.99 8.18 14.10
N ALA A 290 -5.02 8.00 12.78
CA ALA A 290 -3.82 7.78 11.96
C ALA A 290 -4.10 8.08 10.47
N PRO A 291 -3.11 8.04 9.57
CA PRO A 291 -3.35 8.19 8.13
C PRO A 291 -4.20 7.02 7.62
N ALA A 292 -5.13 7.30 6.72
CA ALA A 292 -5.92 6.26 6.09
C ALA A 292 -5.04 5.48 5.12
N VAL A 293 -5.15 4.16 5.15
CA VAL A 293 -4.40 3.24 4.28
C VAL A 293 -5.38 2.35 3.52
N ALA A 294 -4.99 1.95 2.33
CA ALA A 294 -5.67 0.88 1.62
C ALA A 294 -5.22 -0.49 2.14
N GLY A 295 -6.03 -1.52 1.94
CA GLY A 295 -5.71 -2.91 2.24
C GLY A 295 -6.61 -3.51 3.30
N ALA A 296 -6.12 -4.53 4.01
CA ALA A 296 -6.94 -5.38 4.87
C ALA A 296 -7.66 -4.64 6.01
N THR A 297 -7.04 -3.63 6.62
CA THR A 297 -7.66 -2.80 7.68
C THR A 297 -8.23 -1.48 7.16
N GLY A 298 -8.12 -1.24 5.86
CA GLY A 298 -8.46 0.00 5.19
C GLY A 298 -9.82 0.00 4.52
N LEU A 299 -10.36 1.18 4.25
CA LEU A 299 -11.54 1.35 3.42
C LEU A 299 -11.13 1.50 1.95
N GLY A 300 -11.85 0.82 1.06
CA GLY A 300 -11.65 0.96 -0.38
C GLY A 300 -10.35 0.35 -0.89
N THR A 301 -9.97 0.79 -2.08
CA THR A 301 -8.82 0.27 -2.82
C THR A 301 -7.96 1.42 -3.37
N THR A 302 -6.91 1.10 -4.10
CA THR A 302 -6.06 2.09 -4.76
C THR A 302 -6.19 2.00 -6.27
N VAL A 303 -5.59 2.98 -6.95
CA VAL A 303 -5.52 3.02 -8.42
C VAL A 303 -4.92 1.74 -9.02
N THR A 304 -4.11 1.00 -8.26
CA THR A 304 -3.53 -0.28 -8.71
C THR A 304 -4.55 -1.32 -9.10
N GLN A 305 -5.77 -1.26 -8.56
CA GLN A 305 -6.84 -2.21 -8.88
C GLN A 305 -7.23 -2.16 -10.35
N THR A 306 -7.15 -0.99 -10.97
CA THR A 306 -7.39 -0.85 -12.41
C THR A 306 -6.36 -1.62 -13.24
N LEU A 307 -5.14 -1.81 -12.72
CA LEU A 307 -4.02 -2.43 -13.44
C LEU A 307 -4.00 -3.97 -13.39
N ILE A 308 -5.03 -4.63 -12.87
CA ILE A 308 -5.13 -6.11 -12.85
C ILE A 308 -4.94 -6.72 -14.25
N GLY A 309 -5.41 -6.03 -15.30
CA GLY A 309 -5.22 -6.43 -16.69
C GLY A 309 -3.75 -6.61 -17.11
N THR A 310 -2.78 -6.06 -16.37
CA THR A 310 -1.35 -6.20 -16.66
C THR A 310 -0.91 -7.66 -16.75
N PHE A 311 -1.50 -8.58 -15.97
CA PHE A 311 -1.17 -10.01 -16.06
C PHE A 311 -1.50 -10.60 -17.42
N LEU A 312 -2.67 -10.26 -17.98
CA LEU A 312 -3.07 -10.69 -19.31
C LEU A 312 -2.15 -10.08 -20.38
N ALA A 313 -1.82 -8.79 -20.24
CA ALA A 313 -0.87 -8.13 -21.11
C ALA A 313 0.49 -8.83 -21.10
N LEU A 314 0.99 -9.20 -19.92
CA LEU A 314 2.28 -9.83 -19.74
C LEU A 314 2.36 -11.18 -20.43
N ILE A 315 1.31 -12.00 -20.32
CA ILE A 315 1.22 -13.29 -21.04
C ILE A 315 1.22 -13.04 -22.55
N ALA A 316 0.36 -12.14 -23.04
CA ALA A 316 0.23 -11.88 -24.48
C ALA A 316 1.53 -11.32 -25.09
N VAL A 317 2.16 -10.34 -24.43
CA VAL A 317 3.43 -9.75 -24.85
C VAL A 317 4.55 -10.79 -24.81
N THR A 318 4.59 -11.66 -23.79
CA THR A 318 5.57 -12.76 -23.70
C THR A 318 5.44 -13.71 -24.90
N VAL A 319 4.21 -14.07 -25.27
CA VAL A 319 3.94 -14.93 -26.43
C VAL A 319 4.39 -14.26 -27.72
N VAL A 320 3.98 -13.01 -27.96
CA VAL A 320 4.34 -12.26 -29.19
C VAL A 320 5.86 -12.10 -29.29
N ALA A 321 6.52 -11.66 -28.23
CA ALA A 321 7.97 -11.45 -28.20
C ALA A 321 8.76 -12.75 -28.43
N THR A 322 8.31 -13.86 -27.82
CA THR A 322 8.93 -15.17 -28.03
C THR A 322 8.75 -15.66 -29.47
N LEU A 323 7.55 -15.49 -30.04
CA LEU A 323 7.26 -15.89 -31.42
C LEU A 323 8.03 -15.03 -32.43
N PHE A 324 8.28 -13.76 -32.13
CA PHE A 324 9.02 -12.85 -33.00
C PHE A 324 10.43 -13.36 -33.33
N ILE A 325 11.08 -14.06 -32.39
CA ILE A 325 12.39 -14.70 -32.61
C ILE A 325 12.27 -16.19 -32.99
N THR A 326 11.43 -16.97 -32.32
CA THR A 326 11.36 -18.42 -32.52
C THR A 326 10.73 -18.83 -33.86
N ALA A 327 9.90 -17.98 -34.46
CA ALA A 327 9.33 -18.23 -35.79
C ALA A 327 10.42 -18.29 -36.89
N GLU A 328 11.53 -17.58 -36.73
CA GLU A 328 12.65 -17.62 -37.68
C GLU A 328 13.46 -18.90 -37.55
N TYR A 329 13.68 -19.38 -36.33
CA TYR A 329 14.29 -20.67 -36.08
C TYR A 329 13.46 -21.81 -36.67
N ARG A 330 12.13 -21.77 -36.49
CA ARG A 330 11.23 -22.81 -37.02
C ARG A 330 11.22 -22.88 -38.55
N ARG A 331 11.40 -21.73 -39.24
CA ARG A 331 11.37 -21.64 -40.70
C ARG A 331 12.77 -21.67 -41.34
N GLY A 332 13.84 -21.85 -40.56
CA GLY A 332 15.23 -21.80 -41.05
C GLY A 332 15.71 -20.42 -41.52
N LEU A 333 14.89 -19.37 -41.37
CA LEU A 333 15.19 -18.02 -41.86
C LEU A 333 16.31 -17.32 -41.06
N ILE A 334 16.64 -17.84 -39.87
CA ILE A 334 17.71 -17.29 -39.03
C ILE A 334 19.07 -17.32 -39.77
N HIS A 335 19.35 -18.36 -40.56
CA HIS A 335 20.60 -18.47 -41.32
C HIS A 335 20.72 -17.38 -42.37
N THR A 336 19.64 -17.14 -43.12
CA THR A 336 19.60 -16.08 -44.14
C THR A 336 19.84 -14.69 -43.52
N THR A 337 19.20 -14.43 -42.38
CA THR A 337 19.32 -13.14 -41.65
C THR A 337 20.74 -12.92 -41.12
N LEU A 338 21.36 -13.96 -40.57
CA LEU A 338 22.73 -13.90 -40.03
C LEU A 338 23.78 -13.90 -41.14
N SER A 339 23.50 -14.47 -42.31
CA SER A 339 24.39 -14.41 -43.48
C SER A 339 24.43 -13.03 -44.12
N ALA A 340 23.29 -12.33 -44.16
CA ALA A 340 23.19 -10.97 -44.69
C ALA A 340 23.80 -9.91 -43.75
N THR A 341 23.92 -10.20 -42.45
CA THR A 341 24.41 -9.24 -41.45
C THR A 341 25.52 -9.85 -40.58
N PRO A 342 26.81 -9.53 -40.83
CA PRO A 342 27.93 -10.13 -40.09
C PRO A 342 27.95 -9.80 -38.58
N ARG A 343 27.20 -8.77 -38.14
CA ARG A 343 27.07 -8.38 -36.73
C ARG A 343 25.88 -9.08 -36.06
N ARG A 344 26.04 -10.36 -35.74
CA ARG A 344 24.99 -11.21 -35.15
C ARG A 344 24.30 -10.64 -33.89
N GLY A 345 25.04 -9.91 -33.05
CA GLY A 345 24.47 -9.24 -31.87
C GLY A 345 23.62 -8.00 -32.19
N GLY A 346 23.85 -7.35 -33.34
CA GLY A 346 23.09 -6.17 -33.76
C GLY A 346 21.66 -6.51 -34.17
N VAL A 347 21.44 -7.68 -34.78
CA VAL A 347 20.10 -8.16 -35.16
C VAL A 347 19.26 -8.43 -33.90
N LEU A 348 19.81 -9.12 -32.91
CA LEU A 348 19.11 -9.39 -31.65
C LEU A 348 18.76 -8.07 -30.92
N ALA A 349 19.69 -7.11 -30.88
CA ALA A 349 19.44 -5.80 -30.29
C ALA A 349 18.36 -5.02 -31.04
N ALA A 350 18.34 -5.06 -32.38
CA ALA A 350 17.30 -4.43 -33.19
C ALA A 350 15.92 -5.05 -32.93
N LYS A 351 15.84 -6.38 -32.86
CA LYS A 351 14.60 -7.09 -32.52
C LYS A 351 14.10 -6.75 -31.12
N ALA A 352 15.00 -6.74 -30.13
CA ALA A 352 14.68 -6.34 -28.76
C ALA A 352 14.17 -4.90 -28.70
N ALA A 353 14.79 -3.98 -29.45
CA ALA A 353 14.35 -2.58 -29.53
C ALA A 353 12.93 -2.46 -30.14
N VAL A 354 12.65 -3.18 -31.23
CA VAL A 354 11.33 -3.17 -31.87
C VAL A 354 10.25 -3.74 -30.96
N VAL A 355 10.45 -4.95 -30.42
CA VAL A 355 9.48 -5.60 -29.53
C VAL A 355 9.29 -4.80 -28.24
N GLY A 356 10.36 -4.27 -27.66
CA GLY A 356 10.30 -3.41 -26.48
C GLY A 356 9.52 -2.11 -26.75
N ALA A 357 9.78 -1.45 -27.88
CA ALA A 357 9.07 -0.22 -28.27
C ALA A 357 7.58 -0.47 -28.54
N VAL A 358 7.22 -1.58 -29.22
CA VAL A 358 5.82 -1.97 -29.44
C VAL A 358 5.13 -2.25 -28.10
N ALA A 359 5.73 -3.06 -27.24
CA ALA A 359 5.16 -3.39 -25.94
C ALA A 359 5.02 -2.15 -25.05
N PHE A 360 6.00 -1.23 -25.08
CA PHE A 360 5.93 0.05 -24.39
C PHE A 360 4.78 0.90 -24.91
N ALA A 361 4.70 1.15 -26.22
CA ALA A 361 3.68 2.01 -26.80
C ALA A 361 2.26 1.48 -26.54
N THR A 362 2.06 0.18 -26.75
CA THR A 362 0.77 -0.47 -26.50
C THR A 362 0.42 -0.47 -25.01
N GLY A 363 1.38 -0.80 -24.14
CA GLY A 363 1.20 -0.78 -22.69
C GLY A 363 0.91 0.62 -22.16
N LEU A 364 1.54 1.66 -22.74
CA LEU A 364 1.33 3.06 -22.38
C LEU A 364 -0.10 3.49 -22.68
N VAL A 365 -0.61 3.18 -23.87
CA VAL A 365 -2.00 3.49 -24.26
C VAL A 365 -2.98 2.74 -23.37
N ALA A 366 -2.80 1.43 -23.21
CA ALA A 366 -3.70 0.62 -22.38
C ALA A 366 -3.72 1.08 -20.92
N ALA A 367 -2.55 1.33 -20.31
CA ALA A 367 -2.44 1.80 -18.94
C ALA A 367 -3.01 3.22 -18.78
N ALA A 368 -2.80 4.12 -19.73
CA ALA A 368 -3.38 5.47 -19.69
C ALA A 368 -4.92 5.41 -19.72
N VAL A 369 -5.50 4.58 -20.60
CA VAL A 369 -6.95 4.40 -20.68
C VAL A 369 -7.51 3.80 -19.39
N VAL A 370 -6.89 2.75 -18.87
CA VAL A 370 -7.39 2.04 -17.70
C VAL A 370 -7.21 2.84 -16.40
N VAL A 371 -6.10 3.56 -16.23
CA VAL A 371 -5.91 4.43 -15.06
C VAL A 371 -6.89 5.61 -15.08
N THR A 372 -7.25 6.14 -16.25
CA THR A 372 -8.18 7.28 -16.33
C THR A 372 -9.65 6.83 -16.30
N LEU A 373 -10.07 5.98 -17.24
CA LEU A 373 -11.45 5.52 -17.34
C LEU A 373 -11.80 4.50 -16.25
N GLY A 374 -10.87 3.63 -15.86
CA GLY A 374 -11.13 2.64 -14.80
C GLY A 374 -11.38 3.28 -13.44
N GLN A 375 -10.67 4.37 -13.11
CA GLN A 375 -10.97 5.14 -11.91
C GLN A 375 -12.38 5.73 -11.94
N ARG A 376 -12.82 6.23 -13.11
CA ARG A 376 -14.16 6.78 -13.28
C ARG A 376 -15.22 5.68 -13.10
N VAL A 377 -15.04 4.55 -13.78
CA VAL A 377 -15.93 3.39 -13.67
C VAL A 377 -16.02 2.92 -12.20
N LEU A 378 -14.90 2.77 -11.50
CA LEU A 378 -14.89 2.33 -10.10
C LEU A 378 -15.65 3.32 -9.19
N ARG A 379 -15.44 4.63 -9.36
CA ARG A 379 -16.16 5.66 -8.59
C ARG A 379 -17.66 5.66 -8.89
N ASP A 380 -18.05 5.49 -10.15
CA ASP A 380 -19.46 5.42 -10.56
C ASP A 380 -20.16 4.17 -9.99
N HIS A 381 -19.42 3.13 -9.60
CA HIS A 381 -19.93 1.95 -8.90
C HIS A 381 -19.85 2.06 -7.36
N GLY A 382 -19.39 3.20 -6.82
CA GLY A 382 -19.30 3.43 -5.38
C GLY A 382 -18.04 2.87 -4.72
N VAL A 383 -17.02 2.47 -5.49
CA VAL A 383 -15.76 1.99 -4.96
C VAL A 383 -14.91 3.18 -4.52
N TYR A 384 -14.49 3.17 -3.25
CA TYR A 384 -13.62 4.21 -2.75
C TYR A 384 -12.20 4.00 -3.28
N LEU A 385 -11.63 5.04 -3.89
CA LEU A 385 -10.28 5.04 -4.41
C LEU A 385 -9.42 6.06 -3.68
N HIS A 386 -8.41 5.58 -2.98
CA HIS A 386 -7.42 6.46 -2.36
C HIS A 386 -6.75 7.37 -3.40
N PRO A 387 -6.61 8.67 -3.10
CA PRO A 387 -6.09 9.67 -4.01
C PRO A 387 -4.62 9.40 -4.25
N ALA A 388 -4.26 9.39 -5.52
CA ALA A 388 -2.89 9.35 -5.97
C ALA A 388 -2.54 10.68 -6.63
N THR A 389 -1.38 11.25 -6.29
CA THR A 389 -0.86 12.45 -6.96
C THR A 389 -0.74 12.23 -8.46
N VAL A 390 -0.82 13.31 -9.25
CA VAL A 390 -0.62 13.24 -10.70
C VAL A 390 0.72 12.59 -11.05
N ALA A 391 1.79 12.92 -10.30
CA ALA A 391 3.11 12.30 -10.49
C ALA A 391 3.07 10.78 -10.25
N THR A 392 2.35 10.32 -9.23
CA THR A 392 2.13 8.89 -8.98
C THR A 392 1.39 8.26 -10.16
N GLN A 393 0.30 8.85 -10.64
CA GLN A 393 -0.47 8.29 -11.76
C GLN A 393 0.36 8.20 -13.06
N VAL A 394 1.13 9.24 -13.37
CA VAL A 394 2.06 9.22 -14.53
C VAL A 394 3.09 8.11 -14.36
N ARG A 395 3.66 7.92 -13.16
CA ARG A 395 4.56 6.80 -12.87
C ARG A 395 3.87 5.45 -13.09
N LEU A 396 2.63 5.27 -12.65
CA LEU A 396 1.89 4.02 -12.83
C LEU A 396 1.72 3.70 -14.33
N VAL A 397 1.36 4.69 -15.14
CA VAL A 397 1.14 4.54 -16.58
C VAL A 397 2.45 4.23 -17.32
N VAL A 398 3.46 5.09 -17.16
CA VAL A 398 4.77 4.94 -17.82
C VAL A 398 5.51 3.71 -17.30
N GLY A 399 5.42 3.45 -16.00
CA GLY A 399 6.06 2.33 -15.33
C GLY A 399 5.46 0.99 -15.73
N THR A 400 4.14 0.89 -15.89
CA THR A 400 3.49 -0.33 -16.40
C THR A 400 3.90 -0.60 -17.86
N ALA A 401 3.96 0.45 -18.68
CA ALA A 401 4.47 0.34 -20.05
C ALA A 401 5.93 -0.16 -20.08
N ALA A 402 6.78 0.38 -19.20
CA ALA A 402 8.18 -0.03 -19.07
C ALA A 402 8.31 -1.48 -18.60
N LEU A 403 7.50 -1.90 -17.61
CA LEU A 403 7.43 -3.29 -17.15
C LEU A 403 7.14 -4.25 -18.31
N LEU A 404 6.10 -3.97 -19.10
CA LEU A 404 5.72 -4.80 -20.24
C LEU A 404 6.81 -4.83 -21.32
N ALA A 405 7.45 -3.69 -21.58
CA ALA A 405 8.54 -3.59 -22.54
C ALA A 405 9.75 -4.44 -22.14
N VAL A 406 10.19 -4.36 -20.88
CA VAL A 406 11.34 -5.13 -20.40
C VAL A 406 11.00 -6.62 -20.31
N ALA A 407 9.77 -6.98 -19.91
CA ALA A 407 9.30 -8.36 -19.94
C ALA A 407 9.31 -8.94 -21.37
N ALA A 408 8.92 -8.14 -22.37
CA ALA A 408 9.00 -8.51 -23.78
C ALA A 408 10.44 -8.80 -24.22
N VAL A 409 11.40 -7.95 -23.83
CA VAL A 409 12.82 -8.15 -24.13
C VAL A 409 13.36 -9.42 -23.45
N LEU A 410 12.99 -9.65 -22.19
CA LEU A 410 13.36 -10.88 -21.48
C LEU A 410 12.80 -12.13 -22.18
N ALA A 411 11.54 -12.10 -22.60
CA ALA A 411 10.89 -13.18 -23.34
C ALA A 411 11.58 -13.47 -24.68
N LEU A 412 11.94 -12.42 -25.40
CA LEU A 412 12.71 -12.53 -26.65
C LEU A 412 14.10 -13.14 -26.40
N ALA A 413 14.80 -12.73 -25.35
CA ALA A 413 16.12 -13.26 -25.00
C ALA A 413 16.06 -14.76 -24.64
N ILE A 414 15.08 -15.16 -23.81
CA ILE A 414 14.84 -16.57 -23.46
C ILE A 414 14.42 -17.37 -24.69
N GLY A 415 13.60 -16.80 -25.57
CA GLY A 415 13.23 -17.40 -26.87
C GLY A 415 14.44 -17.66 -27.76
N ALA A 416 15.40 -16.73 -27.81
CA ALA A 416 16.65 -16.89 -28.55
C ALA A 416 17.55 -18.00 -27.96
N LEU A 417 17.58 -18.14 -26.62
CA LEU A 417 18.35 -19.17 -25.91
C LEU A 417 17.77 -20.57 -26.11
N LEU A 418 16.45 -20.73 -25.94
CA LEU A 418 15.78 -22.03 -25.95
C LEU A 418 15.41 -22.52 -27.35
N ARG A 419 15.25 -21.61 -28.32
CA ARG A 419 14.84 -21.90 -29.71
C ARG A 419 13.52 -22.67 -29.85
N ARG A 420 12.76 -22.86 -28.76
CA ARG A 420 11.46 -23.52 -28.69
C ARG A 420 10.44 -22.58 -28.06
N SER A 421 9.38 -22.24 -28.81
CA SER A 421 8.39 -21.24 -28.38
C SER A 421 7.65 -21.64 -27.10
N ALA A 422 7.16 -22.88 -27.01
CA ALA A 422 6.41 -23.37 -25.86
C ALA A 422 7.25 -23.33 -24.57
N ALA A 423 8.49 -23.83 -24.63
CA ALA A 423 9.39 -23.83 -23.48
C ALA A 423 9.78 -22.41 -23.03
N ALA A 424 10.00 -21.49 -23.98
CA ALA A 424 10.35 -20.11 -23.67
C ALA A 424 9.19 -19.32 -23.05
N VAL A 425 7.97 -19.45 -23.60
CA VAL A 425 6.78 -18.82 -22.99
C VAL A 425 6.56 -19.35 -21.58
N ALA A 426 6.57 -20.68 -21.40
CA ALA A 426 6.39 -21.29 -20.08
C ALA A 426 7.46 -20.81 -19.09
N SER A 427 8.73 -20.74 -19.50
CA SER A 427 9.83 -20.29 -18.64
C SER A 427 9.65 -18.85 -18.18
N VAL A 428 9.25 -17.94 -19.07
CA VAL A 428 9.05 -16.52 -18.72
C VAL A 428 7.84 -16.34 -17.80
N VAL A 429 6.74 -17.04 -18.08
CA VAL A 429 5.55 -17.02 -17.22
C VAL A 429 5.88 -17.55 -15.84
N VAL A 430 6.63 -18.66 -15.74
CA VAL A 430 7.10 -19.20 -14.46
C VAL A 430 8.08 -18.26 -13.77
N LEU A 431 8.91 -17.51 -14.50
CA LEU A 431 9.90 -16.62 -13.90
C LEU A 431 9.28 -15.32 -13.37
N ILE A 432 8.21 -14.82 -13.99
CA ILE A 432 7.57 -13.54 -13.61
C ILE A 432 6.26 -13.76 -12.84
N VAL A 433 5.33 -14.54 -13.40
CA VAL A 433 3.96 -14.64 -12.90
C VAL A 433 3.88 -15.55 -11.67
N LEU A 434 4.53 -16.72 -11.71
CA LEU A 434 4.45 -17.68 -10.60
C LEU A 434 4.97 -17.10 -9.26
N PRO A 435 6.12 -16.40 -9.19
CA PRO A 435 6.56 -15.78 -7.93
C PRO A 435 5.57 -14.77 -7.37
N TYR A 436 4.93 -13.98 -8.24
CA TYR A 436 3.90 -13.03 -7.82
C TYR A 436 2.66 -13.77 -7.29
N LEU A 437 2.16 -14.76 -8.02
CA LEU A 437 0.99 -15.55 -7.59
C LEU A 437 1.25 -16.24 -6.24
N LEU A 438 2.42 -16.86 -6.07
CA LEU A 438 2.81 -17.48 -4.81
C LEU A 438 2.90 -16.44 -3.67
N ALA A 439 3.42 -15.24 -3.95
CA ALA A 439 3.56 -14.17 -2.97
C ALA A 439 2.22 -13.59 -2.49
N ILE A 440 1.18 -13.58 -3.33
CA ILE A 440 -0.16 -13.07 -2.96
C ILE A 440 -1.07 -14.13 -2.35
N SER A 441 -0.78 -15.43 -2.55
CA SER A 441 -1.71 -16.52 -2.20
C SER A 441 -1.18 -17.44 -1.11
N VAL A 442 -0.04 -18.10 -1.31
CA VAL A 442 0.38 -19.25 -0.50
C VAL A 442 1.51 -18.90 0.47
N LEU A 443 2.41 -17.99 0.09
CA LEU A 443 3.64 -17.76 0.85
C LEU A 443 3.41 -16.93 2.12
N PRO A 444 4.09 -17.27 3.24
CA PRO A 444 4.19 -16.39 4.39
C PRO A 444 4.81 -15.04 4.01
N ALA A 445 4.45 -13.97 4.73
CA ALA A 445 4.85 -12.59 4.41
C ALA A 445 6.38 -12.43 4.24
N ALA A 446 7.19 -13.06 5.11
CA ALA A 446 8.64 -13.00 5.02
C ALA A 446 9.19 -13.68 3.74
N ALA A 447 8.66 -14.85 3.39
CA ALA A 447 9.05 -15.58 2.19
C ALA A 447 8.60 -14.86 0.91
N ALA A 448 7.38 -14.31 0.91
CA ALA A 448 6.86 -13.49 -0.18
C ALA A 448 7.74 -12.25 -0.43
N GLN A 449 8.12 -11.54 0.64
CA GLN A 449 9.00 -10.38 0.54
C GLN A 449 10.39 -10.74 0.03
N TRP A 450 10.98 -11.84 0.49
CA TRP A 450 12.28 -12.29 0.00
C TRP A 450 12.22 -12.66 -1.49
N LEU A 451 11.22 -13.44 -1.90
CA LEU A 451 11.03 -13.88 -3.28
C LEU A 451 10.85 -12.69 -4.24
N LEU A 452 10.08 -11.68 -3.84
CA LEU A 452 9.86 -10.47 -4.63
C LEU A 452 11.03 -9.48 -4.63
N ARG A 453 12.09 -9.71 -3.84
CA ARG A 453 13.32 -8.91 -3.94
C ARG A 453 14.24 -9.40 -5.06
N ILE A 454 14.18 -10.69 -5.39
CA ILE A 454 15.15 -11.32 -6.31
C ILE A 454 14.54 -11.72 -7.66
N SER A 455 13.25 -12.04 -7.68
CA SER A 455 12.57 -12.49 -8.89
C SER A 455 12.20 -11.31 -9.81
N PRO A 456 12.07 -11.53 -11.11
CA PRO A 456 11.52 -10.53 -12.05
C PRO A 456 10.15 -9.95 -11.67
N ALA A 457 9.37 -10.67 -10.85
CA ALA A 457 8.12 -10.17 -10.27
C ALA A 457 8.30 -8.90 -9.42
N ALA A 458 9.52 -8.59 -8.96
CA ALA A 458 9.88 -7.34 -8.32
C ALA A 458 9.40 -6.10 -9.11
N ALA A 459 9.32 -6.20 -10.45
CA ALA A 459 8.90 -5.09 -11.30
C ALA A 459 7.48 -4.60 -11.00
N PHE A 460 6.59 -5.44 -10.45
CA PHE A 460 5.23 -5.01 -10.07
C PHE A 460 5.25 -3.92 -8.98
N ALA A 461 6.35 -3.73 -8.25
CA ALA A 461 6.54 -2.58 -7.37
C ALA A 461 6.39 -1.23 -8.09
N ILE A 462 6.63 -1.17 -9.40
CA ILE A 462 6.43 0.05 -10.19
C ILE A 462 4.98 0.56 -10.13
N GLN A 463 4.04 -0.37 -9.89
CA GLN A 463 2.63 -0.10 -9.78
C GLN A 463 2.20 0.29 -8.37
N GLN A 464 3.05 0.24 -7.35
CA GLN A 464 2.67 0.65 -6.00
C GLN A 464 2.20 2.12 -6.00
N SER A 465 1.08 2.43 -5.34
CA SER A 465 0.54 3.80 -5.27
C SER A 465 0.39 4.34 -3.85
N ALA A 466 0.22 3.47 -2.86
CA ALA A 466 0.03 3.84 -1.46
C ALA A 466 1.36 3.86 -0.67
N PRO A 467 1.56 4.86 0.20
CA PRO A 467 2.64 4.86 1.19
C PRO A 467 2.32 3.91 2.34
N ARG A 468 3.38 3.37 2.96
CA ARG A 468 3.30 2.62 4.21
C ARG A 468 3.49 3.56 5.39
N TYR A 469 2.63 3.46 6.40
CA TYR A 469 2.77 4.21 7.66
C TYR A 469 3.14 3.25 8.80
N PRO A 470 4.27 3.46 9.51
CA PRO A 470 4.67 2.62 10.63
C PRO A 470 3.65 2.59 11.78
N GLN A 471 2.89 3.67 11.96
CA GLN A 471 1.92 3.86 13.03
C GLN A 471 0.50 3.33 12.75
N VAL A 472 0.35 2.52 11.70
CA VAL A 472 -0.94 1.94 11.29
C VAL A 472 -0.82 0.42 11.23
N ASP A 473 -1.66 -0.27 12.01
CA ASP A 473 -1.80 -1.72 11.94
C ASP A 473 -2.51 -2.10 10.63
N ASN A 474 -1.76 -2.69 9.70
CA ASN A 474 -2.27 -3.17 8.40
C ASN A 474 -1.40 -4.32 7.86
N LEU A 475 -1.96 -5.11 6.93
CA LEU A 475 -1.23 -6.15 6.22
C LEU A 475 -0.47 -5.57 5.02
N TYR A 476 0.75 -5.08 5.28
CA TYR A 476 1.67 -4.56 4.25
C TYR A 476 2.27 -5.68 3.37
N THR A 477 1.42 -6.29 2.55
CA THR A 477 1.74 -7.39 1.65
C THR A 477 1.51 -7.01 0.19
N PRO A 478 2.06 -7.77 -0.78
CA PRO A 478 1.81 -7.54 -2.21
C PRO A 478 0.34 -7.64 -2.58
N ALA A 479 -0.43 -8.49 -1.89
CA ALA A 479 -1.88 -8.61 -2.08
C ALA A 479 -2.62 -7.30 -1.75
N SER A 480 -2.11 -6.51 -0.80
CA SER A 480 -2.62 -5.18 -0.46
C SER A 480 -1.92 -4.04 -1.22
N GLY A 481 -1.14 -4.36 -2.27
CA GLY A 481 -0.45 -3.36 -3.10
C GLY A 481 0.88 -2.85 -2.55
N TYR A 482 1.44 -3.48 -1.50
CA TYR A 482 2.71 -3.08 -0.90
C TYR A 482 3.85 -4.04 -1.31
N PHE A 483 4.92 -3.47 -1.86
CA PHE A 483 6.08 -4.23 -2.32
C PHE A 483 7.30 -3.99 -1.44
N PRO A 484 8.22 -4.97 -1.34
CA PRO A 484 9.42 -4.85 -0.51
C PRO A 484 10.49 -3.91 -1.09
N LEU A 485 10.37 -3.53 -2.37
CA LEU A 485 11.31 -2.64 -3.07
C LEU A 485 10.59 -1.36 -3.52
N PRO A 486 11.29 -0.21 -3.53
CA PRO A 486 10.77 0.99 -4.17
C PRO A 486 10.43 0.77 -5.65
N PRO A 487 9.48 1.55 -6.22
CA PRO A 487 8.97 1.34 -7.58
C PRO A 487 10.04 1.12 -8.65
N TRP A 488 11.03 2.02 -8.71
CA TRP A 488 12.11 1.95 -9.71
C TRP A 488 13.14 0.86 -9.42
N ALA A 489 13.40 0.56 -8.14
CA ALA A 489 14.31 -0.52 -7.76
C ALA A 489 13.74 -1.88 -8.17
N GLY A 490 12.43 -2.10 -7.99
CA GLY A 490 11.75 -3.30 -8.46
C GLY A 490 11.82 -3.47 -9.98
N LEU A 491 11.59 -2.40 -10.74
CA LEU A 491 11.79 -2.42 -12.20
C LEU A 491 13.25 -2.73 -12.58
N GLY A 492 14.21 -2.19 -11.84
CA GLY A 492 15.63 -2.45 -12.01
C GLY A 492 16.01 -3.92 -11.91
N VAL A 493 15.35 -4.70 -11.04
CA VAL A 493 15.56 -6.16 -10.94
C VAL A 493 15.20 -6.85 -12.26
N LEU A 494 14.03 -6.55 -12.83
CA LEU A 494 13.61 -7.09 -14.12
C LEU A 494 14.55 -6.65 -15.26
N VAL A 495 15.02 -5.41 -15.25
CA VAL A 495 16.04 -4.92 -16.20
C VAL A 495 17.34 -5.72 -16.07
N GLY A 496 17.79 -6.01 -14.85
CA GLY A 496 18.97 -6.85 -14.61
C GLY A 496 18.82 -8.26 -15.19
N TRP A 497 17.67 -8.89 -14.97
CA TRP A 497 17.36 -10.20 -15.56
C TRP A 497 17.29 -10.17 -17.10
N ALA A 498 16.67 -9.15 -17.67
CA ALA A 498 16.61 -8.96 -19.13
C ALA A 498 18.01 -8.75 -19.72
N ALA A 499 18.85 -7.93 -19.08
CA ALA A 499 20.23 -7.68 -19.50
C ALA A 499 21.08 -8.95 -19.43
N LEU A 500 20.95 -9.74 -18.35
CA LEU A 500 21.63 -11.02 -18.20
C LEU A 500 21.21 -12.01 -19.30
N ALA A 501 19.90 -12.19 -19.51
CA ALA A 501 19.39 -13.08 -20.55
C ALA A 501 19.82 -12.64 -21.95
N MET A 502 19.79 -11.33 -22.24
CA MET A 502 20.28 -10.77 -23.50
C MET A 502 21.77 -11.02 -23.69
N GLY A 503 22.59 -10.82 -22.65
CA GLY A 503 24.02 -11.12 -22.68
C GLY A 503 24.30 -12.59 -23.01
N LEU A 504 23.61 -13.50 -22.32
CA LEU A 504 23.70 -14.95 -22.58
C LEU A 504 23.25 -15.30 -24.00
N ALA A 505 22.16 -14.70 -24.49
CA ALA A 505 21.66 -14.93 -25.85
C ALA A 505 22.67 -14.48 -26.91
N VAL A 506 23.30 -13.31 -26.74
CA VAL A 506 24.35 -12.82 -27.65
C VAL A 506 25.55 -13.77 -27.65
N VAL A 507 25.99 -14.25 -26.48
CA VAL A 507 27.10 -15.22 -26.39
C VAL A 507 26.73 -16.54 -27.06
N ALA A 508 25.52 -17.05 -26.85
CA ALA A 508 25.05 -18.30 -27.45
C ALA A 508 24.99 -18.23 -28.98
N ILE A 509 24.51 -17.12 -29.55
CA ILE A 509 24.44 -16.91 -31.01
C ILE A 509 25.83 -16.76 -31.65
N ARG A 510 26.82 -16.28 -30.89
CA ARG A 510 28.21 -16.18 -31.36
C ARG A 510 28.96 -17.50 -31.31
N ARG A 511 28.71 -18.33 -30.29
CA ARG A 511 29.45 -19.58 -30.05
C ARG A 511 28.86 -20.79 -30.74
N ARG A 512 27.55 -20.82 -30.95
CA ARG A 512 26.90 -21.91 -31.68
C ARG A 512 26.81 -21.50 -33.13
N ASP A 513 27.44 -22.26 -34.03
CA ASP A 513 27.08 -22.19 -35.44
C ASP A 513 25.58 -22.45 -35.56
N ALA A 514 24.94 -21.61 -36.38
CA ALA A 514 23.49 -21.57 -36.51
C ALA A 514 22.98 -22.93 -36.95
#